data_AF-A0A5D3EJU0-F1
#
_entry.id   AF-A0A5D3EJU0-F1
#
_cell.length_a   1.000
_cell.length_b   1.000
_cell.length_c   1.000
_cell.angle_alpha   90.00
_cell.angle_beta   90.00
_cell.angle_gamma   90.00
#
_symmetry.space_group_name_H-M   'P 1'
#
loop_
_entity.id
_entity.type
_entity.pdbx_description
1 polymer ?
#
loop_
_entity_poly.entity_id
_entity_poly.type
_entity_poly.pdbx_seq_one_letter_code
_entity_poly.pdbx_strand_id
1 'polypeptide(L)'
;MQITSSVDTLVCDTAQIAVWQSDERFAYHRELVTPDINVFEWLSEKFFGLLRRVFGSRFVEEYSAVVLIVIAIIILGLLGWLVYKKYPGLFVRTDKKTPAYAIEEDTIYGVDFEKAIDEALSRPDYREAVRLLYLQTLKLLSDEGRIDWQLYKTPTQYVHEERTPAFARLTNHFLRVRYGNFDASEQLFDAMRTLQAEMKEGGER
;
A
#
# COMPACT_ATOMS: atom_id res chain seq x y z
N MET A 1 -8.03 9.01 -54.89
CA MET A 1 -9.44 8.71 -54.52
C MET A 1 -9.36 7.62 -53.46
N GLN A 2 -9.90 7.71 -52.24
CA GLN A 2 -10.77 8.67 -51.55
C GLN A 2 -10.42 8.58 -50.06
N ILE A 3 -10.42 9.72 -49.36
CA ILE A 3 -10.48 9.76 -47.90
C ILE A 3 -11.96 9.86 -47.55
N THR A 4 -12.56 8.81 -46.99
CA THR A 4 -13.77 8.92 -46.17
C THR A 4 -13.96 7.66 -45.33
N SER A 5 -13.63 7.71 -44.05
CA SER A 5 -14.60 7.34 -43.01
C SER A 5 -14.22 8.11 -41.74
N SER A 6 -15.15 8.90 -41.23
CA SER A 6 -15.03 9.51 -39.91
C SER A 6 -15.07 8.38 -38.90
N VAL A 7 -13.94 8.09 -38.24
CA VAL A 7 -13.88 7.09 -37.17
C VAL A 7 -14.73 7.60 -36.02
N ASP A 8 -15.92 7.02 -35.87
CA ASP A 8 -16.81 7.27 -34.75
C ASP A 8 -16.13 6.77 -33.47
N THR A 9 -15.76 7.68 -32.58
CA THR A 9 -15.01 7.37 -31.36
C THR A 9 -15.90 6.75 -30.27
N LEU A 10 -17.21 6.68 -30.49
CA LEU A 10 -18.17 6.16 -29.52
C LEU A 10 -18.52 4.68 -29.73
N VAL A 11 -18.17 4.11 -30.89
CA VAL A 11 -18.47 2.71 -31.23
C VAL A 11 -17.18 1.93 -31.34
N CYS A 12 -17.03 0.95 -30.45
CA CYS A 12 -15.87 0.08 -30.42
C CYS A 12 -15.90 -0.87 -31.63
N ASP A 13 -14.99 -0.66 -32.59
CA ASP A 13 -14.83 -1.55 -33.75
C ASP A 13 -14.04 -2.81 -33.35
N THR A 14 -14.77 -3.87 -33.04
CA THR A 14 -14.22 -5.18 -32.64
C THR A 14 -13.29 -5.78 -33.70
N ALA A 15 -13.46 -5.44 -34.98
CA ALA A 15 -12.60 -5.96 -36.05
C ALA A 15 -11.21 -5.31 -36.01
N GLN A 16 -11.12 -4.01 -35.74
CA GLN A 16 -9.82 -3.33 -35.55
C GLN A 16 -9.10 -3.84 -34.30
N ILE A 17 -9.84 -4.12 -33.22
CA ILE A 17 -9.25 -4.68 -31.99
C ILE A 17 -8.61 -6.04 -32.26
N ALA A 18 -9.27 -6.92 -33.02
CA ALA A 18 -8.71 -8.23 -33.38
C ALA A 18 -7.42 -8.10 -34.21
N VAL A 19 -7.35 -7.12 -35.12
CA VAL A 19 -6.13 -6.82 -35.89
C VAL A 19 -5.00 -6.36 -34.96
N TRP A 20 -5.27 -5.44 -34.03
CA TRP A 20 -4.25 -4.96 -33.08
C TRP A 20 -3.80 -6.03 -32.08
N GLN A 21 -4.69 -6.93 -31.66
CA GLN A 21 -4.33 -8.06 -30.79
C GLN A 21 -3.40 -9.07 -31.47
N SER A 22 -3.43 -9.16 -32.80
CA SER A 22 -2.59 -10.07 -33.59
C SER A 22 -1.18 -9.52 -33.89
N ASP A 23 -0.98 -8.21 -33.78
CA ASP A 23 0.29 -7.56 -34.08
C ASP A 23 1.17 -7.49 -32.82
N GLU A 24 2.36 -8.08 -32.89
CA GLU A 24 3.30 -8.19 -31.78
C GLU A 24 3.73 -6.83 -31.22
N ARG A 25 3.66 -5.76 -32.04
CA ARG A 25 3.98 -4.38 -31.62
C ARG A 25 3.00 -3.81 -30.58
N PHE A 26 1.80 -4.39 -30.48
CA PHE A 26 0.76 -3.96 -29.55
C PHE A 26 0.52 -4.98 -28.41
N ALA A 27 1.43 -5.95 -28.24
CA ALA A 27 1.38 -6.97 -27.20
C ALA A 27 1.80 -6.45 -25.80
N TYR A 28 1.29 -5.30 -25.38
CA TYR A 28 1.59 -4.66 -24.08
C TYR A 28 1.27 -5.55 -22.86
N HIS A 29 0.42 -6.57 -23.05
CA HIS A 29 0.07 -7.51 -21.98
C HIS A 29 1.25 -8.37 -21.53
N ARG A 30 2.26 -8.57 -22.40
CA ARG A 30 3.42 -9.44 -22.14
C ARG A 30 4.39 -8.88 -21.10
N GLU A 31 4.37 -7.57 -20.88
CA GLU A 31 5.26 -6.88 -19.92
C GLU A 31 4.70 -6.82 -18.49
N LEU A 32 3.38 -7.02 -18.33
CA LEU A 32 2.70 -7.07 -17.03
C LEU A 32 2.61 -8.49 -16.45
N VAL A 33 2.91 -9.51 -17.26
CA VAL A 33 3.13 -10.88 -16.76
C VAL A 33 4.53 -10.90 -16.17
N THR A 34 4.63 -10.60 -14.87
CA THR A 34 5.84 -10.89 -14.10
C THR A 34 6.23 -12.34 -14.37
N PRO A 35 7.49 -12.66 -14.68
CA PRO A 35 7.91 -14.03 -14.93
C PRO A 35 7.43 -14.88 -13.77
N ASP A 36 6.57 -15.84 -14.06
CA ASP A 36 6.04 -16.78 -13.08
C ASP A 36 7.27 -17.46 -12.46
N ILE A 37 7.67 -16.99 -11.28
CA ILE A 37 8.93 -17.42 -10.70
C ILE A 37 8.68 -18.86 -10.29
N ASN A 38 9.23 -19.76 -11.09
CA ASN A 38 9.03 -21.21 -11.03
C ASN A 38 9.64 -21.87 -9.78
N VAL A 39 9.76 -21.10 -8.68
CA VAL A 39 10.27 -21.53 -7.37
C VAL A 39 9.36 -22.61 -6.80
N PHE A 40 8.04 -22.49 -6.96
CA PHE A 40 7.10 -23.48 -6.45
C PHE A 40 7.17 -24.79 -7.24
N GLU A 41 7.34 -24.71 -8.55
CA GLU A 41 7.51 -25.88 -9.41
C GLU A 41 8.83 -26.59 -9.11
N TRP A 42 9.95 -25.85 -9.06
CA TRP A 42 11.25 -26.39 -8.66
C TRP A 42 11.24 -26.99 -7.24
N LEU A 43 10.59 -26.31 -6.27
CA LEU A 43 10.49 -26.77 -4.89
C LEU A 43 9.63 -28.03 -4.77
N SER A 44 8.51 -28.08 -5.48
CA SER A 44 7.60 -29.23 -5.45
C SER A 44 8.23 -30.44 -6.10
N GLU A 45 8.99 -30.29 -7.20
CA GLU A 45 9.75 -31.40 -7.80
C GLU A 45 10.81 -31.97 -6.85
N LYS A 46 11.56 -31.11 -6.16
CA LYS A 46 12.56 -31.56 -5.18
C LYS A 46 11.90 -32.21 -3.97
N PHE A 47 10.77 -31.68 -3.51
CA PHE A 47 10.00 -32.24 -2.39
C PHE A 47 9.43 -33.61 -2.74
N PHE A 48 8.80 -33.78 -3.91
CA PHE A 48 8.25 -35.06 -4.35
C PHE A 48 9.34 -36.11 -4.58
N GLY A 49 10.50 -35.71 -5.10
CA GLY A 49 11.66 -36.59 -5.24
C GLY A 49 12.19 -37.10 -3.91
N LEU A 50 12.22 -36.23 -2.88
CA LEU A 50 12.64 -36.59 -1.53
C LEU A 50 11.58 -37.47 -0.85
N LEU A 51 10.29 -37.14 -1.03
CA LEU A 51 9.16 -37.91 -0.53
C LEU A 51 9.18 -39.34 -1.09
N ARG A 52 9.35 -39.51 -2.41
CA ARG A 52 9.43 -40.83 -3.06
C ARG A 52 10.64 -41.65 -2.61
N ARG A 53 11.77 -40.99 -2.30
CA ARG A 53 12.97 -41.66 -1.79
C ARG A 53 12.81 -42.14 -0.34
N VAL A 54 12.12 -41.35 0.48
CA VAL A 54 11.82 -41.70 1.88
C VAL A 54 10.72 -42.77 1.95
N PHE A 55 9.64 -42.60 1.18
CA PHE A 55 8.49 -43.52 1.13
C PHE A 55 8.74 -44.81 0.31
N GLY A 56 9.68 -44.79 -0.64
CA GLY A 56 10.00 -45.93 -1.51
C GLY A 56 11.05 -46.89 -0.95
N SER A 57 11.54 -46.65 0.27
CA SER A 57 12.47 -47.55 0.94
C SER A 57 11.70 -48.63 1.72
N ARG A 58 12.26 -49.85 1.81
CA ARG A 58 11.68 -51.02 2.50
C ARG A 58 11.29 -50.79 3.98
N PHE A 59 11.59 -49.62 4.55
CA PHE A 59 11.18 -49.19 5.89
C PHE A 59 9.66 -48.99 6.04
N VAL A 60 8.94 -48.67 4.96
CA VAL A 60 7.47 -48.51 4.99
C VAL A 60 6.74 -49.85 4.95
N GLU A 61 7.34 -50.92 4.44
CA GLU A 61 6.69 -52.25 4.42
C GLU A 61 6.63 -52.90 5.81
N GLU A 62 7.62 -52.64 6.66
CA GLU A 62 7.76 -53.33 7.96
C GLU A 62 7.15 -52.56 9.15
N TYR A 63 7.03 -51.22 9.06
CA TYR A 63 6.51 -50.35 10.13
C TYR A 63 5.41 -49.38 9.65
N SER A 64 4.63 -49.84 8.65
CA SER A 64 3.84 -49.05 7.68
C SER A 64 2.93 -47.97 8.23
N ALA A 65 2.25 -48.18 9.36
CA ALA A 65 1.24 -47.22 9.83
C ALA A 65 1.79 -46.21 10.84
N VAL A 66 2.51 -46.68 11.85
CA VAL A 66 2.88 -45.84 13.01
C VAL A 66 3.94 -44.81 12.64
N VAL A 67 4.95 -45.22 11.87
CA VAL A 67 6.03 -44.31 11.45
C VAL A 67 5.50 -43.22 10.51
N LEU A 68 4.55 -43.56 9.63
CA LEU A 68 3.89 -42.59 8.77
C LEU A 68 3.05 -41.58 9.57
N ILE A 69 2.31 -42.05 10.59
CA ILE A 69 1.54 -41.18 11.48
C ILE A 69 2.47 -40.22 12.22
N VAL A 70 3.60 -40.70 12.75
CA VAL A 70 4.57 -39.86 13.47
C VAL A 70 5.21 -38.82 12.55
N ILE A 71 5.62 -39.20 11.34
CA ILE A 71 6.17 -38.27 10.35
C ILE A 71 5.13 -37.24 9.93
N ALA A 72 3.87 -37.65 9.72
CA ALA A 72 2.79 -36.73 9.40
C ALA A 72 2.55 -35.70 10.53
N ILE A 73 2.58 -36.13 11.80
CA ILE A 73 2.46 -35.23 12.96
C ILE A 73 3.64 -34.24 13.00
N ILE A 74 4.87 -34.71 12.74
CA ILE A 74 6.06 -33.84 12.70
C ILE A 74 5.94 -32.81 11.57
N ILE A 75 5.53 -33.21 10.38
CA ILE A 75 5.34 -32.30 9.24
C ILE A 75 4.24 -31.28 9.55
N LEU A 76 3.12 -31.72 10.13
CA LEU A 76 2.00 -30.85 10.47
C LEU A 76 2.37 -29.84 11.56
N GLY A 77 3.14 -30.27 12.56
CA GLY A 77 3.73 -29.39 13.58
C GLY A 77 4.74 -28.40 13.01
N LEU A 78 5.63 -28.85 12.11
CA LEU A 78 6.61 -27.98 11.44
C LEU A 78 5.92 -26.95 10.54
N LEU A 79 4.88 -27.35 9.82
CA LEU A 79 4.07 -26.46 8.99
C LEU A 79 3.37 -25.42 9.87
N GLY A 80 2.75 -25.85 10.99
CA GLY A 80 2.16 -24.96 11.98
C GLY A 80 3.17 -23.95 12.55
N TRP A 81 4.36 -24.41 12.94
CA TRP A 81 5.44 -23.56 13.43
C TRP A 81 5.96 -22.58 12.37
N LEU A 82 6.08 -23.03 11.12
CA LEU A 82 6.54 -22.19 10.01
C LEU A 82 5.52 -21.11 9.64
N VAL A 83 4.23 -21.44 9.63
CA VAL A 83 3.15 -20.46 9.46
C VAL A 83 3.14 -19.47 10.63
N TYR A 84 3.31 -19.95 11.87
CA TYR A 84 3.42 -19.09 13.06
C TYR A 84 4.60 -18.12 12.96
N LYS A 85 5.78 -18.58 12.50
CA LYS A 85 6.99 -17.74 12.39
C LYS A 85 6.94 -16.76 11.21
N LYS A 86 6.39 -17.17 10.06
CA LYS A 86 6.37 -16.35 8.83
C LYS A 86 5.17 -15.41 8.77
N TYR A 87 4.04 -15.78 9.36
CA TYR A 87 2.80 -15.00 9.39
C TYR A 87 2.23 -14.95 10.81
N PRO A 88 2.89 -14.28 11.77
CA PRO A 88 2.38 -14.16 13.13
C PRO A 88 0.98 -13.50 13.19
N GLY A 89 0.62 -12.73 12.17
CA GLY A 89 -0.68 -12.06 12.05
C GLY A 89 -1.87 -12.94 11.63
N LEU A 90 -1.70 -14.24 11.35
CA LEU A 90 -2.82 -15.16 11.07
C LEU A 90 -3.38 -15.83 12.34
N PHE A 91 -2.60 -15.90 13.43
CA PHE A 91 -3.00 -16.52 14.70
C PHE A 91 -3.17 -15.53 15.84
N VAL A 92 -2.57 -14.34 15.73
CA VAL A 92 -2.99 -13.21 16.53
C VAL A 92 -4.26 -12.68 15.88
N ARG A 93 -5.42 -12.98 16.48
CA ARG A 93 -6.62 -12.17 16.27
C ARG A 93 -6.34 -10.82 16.91
N THR A 94 -5.50 -10.03 16.25
CA THR A 94 -5.66 -8.59 16.35
C THR A 94 -7.06 -8.41 15.83
N ASP A 95 -7.98 -8.07 16.73
CA ASP A 95 -9.13 -7.30 16.31
C ASP A 95 -8.52 -6.14 15.55
N LYS A 96 -8.40 -6.32 14.24
CA LYS A 96 -8.63 -5.24 13.32
C LYS A 96 -10.07 -4.88 13.63
N LYS A 97 -10.25 -4.11 14.71
CA LYS A 97 -10.79 -2.78 14.51
C LYS A 97 -10.03 -2.30 13.29
N THR A 98 -10.58 -2.59 12.10
CA THR A 98 -10.79 -1.51 11.16
C THR A 98 -11.09 -0.36 12.09
N PRO A 99 -10.21 0.65 12.26
CA PRO A 99 -10.78 1.90 12.64
C PRO A 99 -11.95 1.98 11.67
N ALA A 100 -13.17 1.96 12.21
CA ALA A 100 -14.25 2.55 11.47
C ALA A 100 -13.57 3.78 10.92
N TYR A 101 -13.46 3.86 9.60
CA TYR A 101 -13.07 5.10 8.98
C TYR A 101 -14.26 5.99 9.34
N ALA A 102 -14.27 6.39 10.61
CA ALA A 102 -14.87 7.57 11.10
C ALA A 102 -14.21 8.52 10.15
N ILE A 103 -15.03 8.89 9.19
CA ILE A 103 -15.18 10.25 8.75
C ILE A 103 -15.17 11.11 10.04
N GLU A 104 -14.04 11.13 10.76
CA GLU A 104 -13.60 12.28 11.51
C GLU A 104 -13.43 13.26 10.38
N GLU A 105 -14.45 14.09 10.24
CA GLU A 105 -14.51 15.15 9.25
C GLU A 105 -13.14 15.83 9.22
N ASP A 106 -12.64 16.19 8.03
CA ASP A 106 -11.37 16.92 7.88
C ASP A 106 -11.53 18.37 8.42
N THR A 107 -12.01 18.52 9.65
CA THR A 107 -12.22 19.78 10.34
C THR A 107 -10.94 20.16 11.09
N ILE A 108 -10.42 21.33 10.78
CA ILE A 108 -9.26 21.89 11.48
C ILE A 108 -9.59 22.39 12.89
N TYR A 109 -10.87 22.45 13.27
CA TYR A 109 -11.34 22.92 14.57
C TYR A 109 -11.92 21.76 15.40
N GLY A 110 -11.64 21.76 16.71
CA GLY A 110 -12.14 20.72 17.64
C GLY A 110 -11.18 19.56 17.91
N VAL A 111 -10.02 19.52 17.25
CA VAL A 111 -8.97 18.50 17.46
C VAL A 111 -7.80 19.09 18.24
N ASP A 112 -7.36 18.40 19.30
CA ASP A 112 -6.09 18.65 19.98
C ASP A 112 -4.97 17.97 19.20
N PHE A 113 -4.45 18.67 18.18
CA PHE A 113 -3.49 18.11 17.23
C PHE A 113 -2.21 17.59 17.88
N GLU A 114 -1.72 18.24 18.94
CA GLU A 114 -0.50 17.79 19.62
C GLU A 114 -0.72 16.40 20.23
N LYS A 115 -1.80 16.24 21.01
CA LYS A 115 -2.12 14.94 21.61
C LYS A 115 -2.49 13.89 20.58
N ALA A 116 -3.23 14.25 19.54
CA ALA A 116 -3.64 13.31 18.50
C ALA A 116 -2.44 12.80 17.68
N ILE A 117 -1.47 13.68 17.38
CA ILE A 117 -0.23 13.29 16.70
C ILE A 117 0.61 12.38 17.60
N ASP A 118 0.78 12.73 18.89
CA ASP A 118 1.52 11.89 19.83
C ASP A 118 0.89 10.51 20.01
N GLU A 119 -0.46 10.44 20.05
CA GLU A 119 -1.19 9.19 20.11
C GLU A 119 -1.01 8.36 18.83
N ALA A 120 -1.08 8.97 17.64
CA ALA A 120 -0.85 8.29 16.37
C ALA A 120 0.58 7.74 16.25
N LEU A 121 1.58 8.51 16.69
CA LEU A 121 2.99 8.10 16.74
C LEU A 121 3.22 6.94 17.74
N SER A 122 2.44 6.85 18.81
CA SER A 122 2.52 5.73 19.76
C SER A 122 1.98 4.40 19.22
N ARG A 123 1.14 4.44 18.18
CA ARG A 123 0.42 3.28 17.59
C ARG A 123 1.02 2.80 16.26
N PRO A 124 2.31 3.08 16.02
CA PRO A 124 2.93 3.16 14.69
C PRO A 124 2.03 3.52 13.49
N ASP A 125 0.98 4.33 13.68
CA ASP A 125 0.08 4.71 12.59
C ASP A 125 0.54 6.02 11.96
N TYR A 126 1.61 5.91 11.15
CA TYR A 126 2.18 7.05 10.46
C TYR A 126 1.25 7.65 9.41
N ARG A 127 0.24 6.91 8.93
CA ARG A 127 -0.74 7.45 7.97
C ARG A 127 -1.65 8.46 8.65
N GLU A 128 -2.13 8.14 9.84
CA GLU A 128 -2.90 9.05 10.67
C GLU A 128 -2.06 10.25 11.14
N ALA A 129 -0.82 10.00 11.58
CA ALA A 129 0.10 11.07 11.98
C ALA A 129 0.36 12.08 10.84
N VAL A 130 0.60 11.59 9.61
CA VAL A 130 0.77 12.45 8.42
C VAL A 130 -0.49 13.27 8.12
N ARG A 131 -1.68 12.68 8.25
CA ARG A 131 -2.95 13.40 8.06
C ARG A 131 -3.12 14.51 9.08
N LEU A 132 -2.91 14.21 10.36
CA LEU A 132 -3.04 15.17 11.46
C LEU A 132 -2.03 16.31 11.35
N LEU A 133 -0.78 16.00 10.98
CA LEU A 133 0.25 17.02 10.74
C LEU A 133 -0.13 17.96 9.58
N TYR A 134 -0.71 17.42 8.50
CA TYR A 134 -1.20 18.22 7.38
C TYR A 134 -2.33 19.16 7.82
N LEU A 135 -3.33 18.65 8.53
CA LEU A 135 -4.45 19.44 9.05
C LEU A 135 -4.00 20.51 10.05
N GLN A 136 -3.05 20.19 10.93
CA GLN A 136 -2.43 21.16 11.83
C GLN A 136 -1.73 22.29 11.06
N THR A 137 -1.06 21.96 9.94
CA THR A 137 -0.40 22.94 9.08
C THR A 137 -1.42 23.86 8.41
N LEU A 138 -2.53 23.32 7.92
CA LEU A 138 -3.63 24.13 7.38
C LEU A 138 -4.21 25.07 8.44
N LYS A 139 -4.41 24.57 9.67
CA LYS A 139 -4.88 25.40 10.78
C LYS A 139 -3.93 26.57 11.05
N LEU A 140 -2.63 26.30 11.17
CA LEU A 140 -1.61 27.33 11.39
C LEU A 140 -1.66 28.41 10.30
N LEU A 141 -1.66 28.00 9.03
CA LEU A 141 -1.72 28.94 7.90
C LEU A 141 -3.02 29.74 7.88
N SER A 142 -4.14 29.12 8.29
CA SER A 142 -5.43 29.79 8.39
C SER A 142 -5.45 30.80 9.54
N ASP A 143 -4.89 30.45 10.70
CA ASP A 143 -4.78 31.32 11.87
C ASP A 143 -3.84 32.51 11.59
N GLU A 144 -2.80 32.32 10.76
CA GLU A 144 -1.91 33.38 10.24
C GLU A 144 -2.55 34.22 9.13
N GLY A 145 -3.75 33.87 8.64
CA GLY A 145 -4.44 34.58 7.57
C GLY A 145 -3.81 34.41 6.17
N ARG A 146 -2.95 33.41 6.00
CA ARG A 146 -2.24 33.11 4.74
C ARG A 146 -3.10 32.30 3.76
N ILE A 147 -4.04 31.52 4.28
CA ILE A 147 -5.03 30.77 3.51
C ILE A 147 -6.44 31.06 4.03
N ASP A 148 -7.42 30.94 3.15
CA ASP A 148 -8.84 30.93 3.52
C ASP A 148 -9.34 29.50 3.58
N TRP A 149 -9.37 28.91 4.78
CA TRP A 149 -9.73 27.52 4.96
C TRP A 149 -11.21 27.24 4.68
N GLN A 150 -11.46 26.25 3.83
CA GLN A 150 -12.79 25.78 3.46
C GLN A 150 -12.78 24.25 3.34
N LEU A 151 -13.76 23.58 3.94
CA LEU A 151 -13.85 22.10 3.97
C LEU A 151 -13.87 21.45 2.57
N TYR A 152 -14.45 22.14 1.57
CA TYR A 152 -14.59 21.63 0.21
C TYR A 152 -13.40 21.94 -0.71
N LYS A 153 -12.40 22.72 -0.24
CA LYS A 153 -11.21 23.05 -1.04
C LYS A 153 -10.26 21.85 -1.09
N THR A 154 -9.67 21.60 -2.25
CA THR A 154 -8.68 20.54 -2.41
C THR A 154 -7.32 20.95 -1.83
N PRO A 155 -6.50 20.01 -1.36
CA PRO A 155 -5.13 20.29 -0.91
C PRO A 155 -4.31 21.07 -1.95
N THR A 156 -4.49 20.78 -3.23
CA THR A 156 -3.85 21.50 -4.34
C THR A 156 -4.30 22.94 -4.49
N GLN A 157 -5.55 23.28 -4.14
CA GLN A 157 -6.03 24.67 -4.16
C GLN A 157 -5.32 25.51 -3.11
N TYR A 158 -5.07 24.98 -1.91
CA TYR A 158 -4.30 25.71 -0.89
C TYR A 158 -2.88 26.04 -1.34
N VAL A 159 -2.25 25.23 -2.19
CA VAL A 159 -0.90 25.52 -2.73
C VAL A 159 -0.91 26.75 -3.65
N HIS A 160 -2.06 27.11 -4.23
CA HIS A 160 -2.18 28.32 -5.04
C HIS A 160 -2.35 29.58 -4.19
N GLU A 161 -2.89 29.45 -2.98
CA GLU A 161 -3.02 30.51 -1.96
C GLU A 161 -1.66 30.72 -1.26
N GLU A 162 -1.11 29.65 -0.70
CA GLU A 162 0.19 29.65 -0.02
C GLU A 162 1.29 29.12 -0.95
N ARG A 163 1.96 30.04 -1.65
CA ARG A 163 2.91 29.73 -2.73
C ARG A 163 4.32 29.36 -2.27
N THR A 164 4.51 29.04 -0.99
CA THR A 164 5.81 28.65 -0.46
C THR A 164 6.21 27.25 -0.97
N PRO A 165 7.45 27.05 -1.48
CA PRO A 165 7.92 25.76 -1.95
C PRO A 165 7.82 24.63 -0.90
N ALA A 166 8.04 24.98 0.37
CA ALA A 166 7.90 24.05 1.49
C ALA A 166 6.47 23.49 1.62
N PHE A 167 5.44 24.35 1.48
CA PHE A 167 4.04 23.94 1.54
C PHE A 167 3.63 23.07 0.35
N ALA A 168 4.13 23.38 -0.85
CA ALA A 168 3.92 22.56 -2.03
C ALA A 168 4.51 21.15 -1.85
N ARG A 169 5.72 21.04 -1.30
CA ARG A 169 6.35 19.74 -0.97
C ARG A 169 5.54 18.98 0.08
N LEU A 170 5.15 19.65 1.16
CA LEU A 170 4.35 19.09 2.25
C LEU A 170 3.01 18.55 1.75
N THR A 171 2.31 19.31 0.89
CA THR A 171 1.05 18.89 0.26
C THR A 171 1.25 17.68 -0.65
N ASN A 172 2.33 17.63 -1.44
CA ASN A 172 2.62 16.48 -2.28
C ASN A 172 2.89 15.20 -1.45
N HIS A 173 3.60 15.31 -0.33
CA HIS A 173 3.80 14.18 0.57
C HIS A 173 2.46 13.68 1.15
N PHE A 174 1.60 14.59 1.59
CA PHE A 174 0.25 14.26 2.06
C PHE A 174 -0.58 13.55 0.97
N LEU A 175 -0.64 14.11 -0.25
CA LEU A 175 -1.40 13.52 -1.37
C LEU A 175 -0.89 12.11 -1.72
N ARG A 176 0.42 11.90 -1.68
CA ARG A 176 1.04 10.60 -1.94
C ARG A 176 0.69 9.55 -0.90
N VAL A 177 0.51 9.93 0.37
CA VAL A 177 0.11 9.00 1.45
C VAL A 177 -1.41 8.78 1.44
N ARG A 178 -2.17 9.84 1.19
CA ARG A 178 -3.64 9.82 1.26
C ARG A 178 -4.28 9.10 0.08
N TYR A 179 -3.76 9.33 -1.13
CA TYR A 179 -4.33 8.84 -2.38
C TYR A 179 -3.36 7.95 -3.16
N GLY A 180 -2.05 8.12 -2.96
CA GLY A 180 -1.08 7.14 -3.42
C GLY A 180 -1.04 5.98 -2.45
N ASN A 181 -0.87 4.76 -2.95
CA ASN A 181 -0.66 3.57 -2.11
C ASN A 181 0.76 3.57 -1.49
N PHE A 182 1.24 4.72 -1.01
CA PHE A 182 2.56 4.90 -0.43
C PHE A 182 2.48 4.61 1.07
N ASP A 183 3.41 3.82 1.58
CA ASP A 183 3.50 3.59 3.02
C ASP A 183 4.06 4.83 3.71
N ALA A 184 3.30 5.32 4.70
CA ALA A 184 3.79 6.37 5.57
C ALA A 184 4.86 5.78 6.48
N SER A 185 6.05 6.36 6.46
CA SER A 185 7.17 5.99 7.32
C SER A 185 7.49 7.13 8.29
N GLU A 186 8.19 6.79 9.37
CA GLU A 186 8.72 7.76 10.33
C GLU A 186 9.57 8.84 9.62
N GLN A 187 10.44 8.41 8.70
CA GLN A 187 11.28 9.32 7.90
C GLN A 187 10.45 10.33 7.08
N LEU A 188 9.31 9.90 6.53
CA LEU A 188 8.42 10.78 5.80
C LEU A 188 7.75 11.78 6.74
N PHE A 189 7.31 11.33 7.92
CA PHE A 189 6.71 12.18 8.92
C PHE A 189 7.70 13.25 9.41
N ASP A 190 8.94 12.88 9.72
CA ASP A 190 10.00 13.81 10.13
C ASP A 190 10.35 14.82 9.03
N ALA A 191 10.37 14.38 7.77
CA ALA A 191 10.56 15.28 6.63
C ALA A 191 9.41 16.30 6.53
N MET A 192 8.16 15.87 6.71
CA MET A 192 7.01 16.78 6.72
C MET A 192 7.05 17.74 7.92
N ARG A 193 7.49 17.29 9.10
CA ARG A 193 7.66 18.12 10.30
C ARG A 193 8.71 19.20 10.08
N THR A 194 9.82 18.84 9.42
CA THR A 194 10.88 19.78 9.05
C THR A 194 10.36 20.84 8.07
N LEU A 195 9.59 20.44 7.06
CA LEU A 195 8.95 21.37 6.12
C LEU A 195 7.96 22.31 6.82
N GLN A 196 7.20 21.82 7.80
CA GLN A 196 6.29 22.65 8.59
C GLN A 196 7.07 23.67 9.44
N ALA A 197 8.21 23.28 10.04
CA ALA A 197 9.06 24.20 10.79
C ALA A 197 9.68 25.29 9.89
N GLU A 198 10.16 24.93 8.69
CA GLU A 198 10.66 25.87 7.67
C GLU A 198 9.61 26.94 7.33
N MET A 199 8.33 26.54 7.26
CA MET A 199 7.22 27.46 6.97
C MET A 199 6.89 28.43 8.11
N LYS A 200 7.13 28.03 9.36
CA LYS A 200 6.97 28.90 10.55
C LYS A 200 8.06 29.97 10.58
N GLU A 201 9.30 29.58 10.34
CA GLU A 201 10.45 30.50 10.33
C GLU A 201 10.43 31.44 9.11
N GLY A 202 9.92 30.98 7.97
CA GLY A 202 9.81 31.79 6.74
C GLY A 202 8.74 32.87 6.76
N GLY A 203 7.80 32.84 7.72
CA GLY A 203 6.70 33.82 7.86
C GLY A 203 7.07 35.09 8.62
N GLU A 204 8.26 35.15 9.25
CA GLU A 204 8.71 36.29 10.07
C GLU A 204 9.47 37.39 9.27
N ARG A 205 9.25 37.52 7.97
CA ARG A 205 9.95 38.51 7.12
C ARG A 205 9.03 39.51 6.44
#